data_AF-A0A6A3MPG1-F1
#
_entry.id   AF-A0A6A3MPG1-F1
#
_cell.length_a   1.000
_cell.length_b   1.000
_cell.length_c   1.000
_cell.angle_alpha   90.00
_cell.angle_beta   90.00
_cell.angle_gamma   90.00
#
_symmetry.space_group_name_H-M   'P 1'
#
loop_
_entity.id
_entity.type
_entity.pdbx_description
1 polymer ?
#
loop_
_entity_poly.entity_id
_entity_poly.type
_entity_poly.pdbx_seq_one_letter_code
_entity_poly.pdbx_strand_id
1 'polypeptide(L)'
;MMMSGKNYPTFGMAVVVFELVSKNATSMINQAVARYTADFATAFKKKLDQYDSLVKSREAQIAAMLDPRAKTLLPKVMADIAPIRQYVIDEYEAEYRVRFESQQQGTSASTLNQQDTEEVALGKVMQSFMQFNETTAKLEAAKS
;
A
#
# COMPACT_ATOMS: atom_id res chain seq x y z
N MET A 1 4.51 10.84 -9.67
CA MET A 1 3.07 10.72 -9.93
C MET A 1 2.51 9.44 -9.37
N MET A 2 1.72 9.55 -8.32
CA MET A 2 1.04 8.41 -7.69
C MET A 2 -0.13 7.89 -8.50
N MET A 3 -0.43 6.60 -8.35
CA MET A 3 -1.63 6.00 -8.94
C MET A 3 -2.88 6.42 -8.19
N SER A 4 -4.02 6.43 -8.89
CA SER A 4 -5.33 6.59 -8.25
C SER A 4 -5.57 5.51 -7.19
N GLY A 5 -6.13 5.91 -6.05
CA GLY A 5 -6.48 5.04 -4.92
C GLY A 5 -7.18 3.73 -5.32
N LYS A 6 -8.09 3.81 -6.31
CA LYS A 6 -8.86 2.68 -6.83
C LYS A 6 -8.03 1.59 -7.52
N ASN A 7 -6.81 1.91 -7.95
CA ASN A 7 -5.94 1.00 -8.69
C ASN A 7 -5.05 0.16 -7.77
N TYR A 8 -4.80 0.60 -6.53
CA TYR A 8 -3.93 -0.11 -5.60
C TYR A 8 -4.42 -1.51 -5.24
N PRO A 9 -5.73 -1.77 -5.01
CA PRO A 9 -6.21 -3.13 -4.72
C PRO A 9 -5.94 -4.12 -5.87
N THR A 10 -6.16 -3.70 -7.12
CA THR A 10 -5.93 -4.53 -8.30
C THR A 10 -4.44 -4.83 -8.46
N PHE A 11 -3.60 -3.82 -8.28
CA PHE A 11 -2.16 -3.97 -8.44
C PHE A 11 -1.53 -4.79 -7.30
N GLY A 12 -2.01 -4.62 -6.06
CA GLY A 12 -1.62 -5.45 -4.92
C GLY A 12 -1.96 -6.92 -5.12
N MET A 13 -3.14 -7.21 -5.68
CA MET A 13 -3.51 -8.58 -6.07
C MET A 13 -2.61 -9.13 -7.17
N ALA A 14 -2.21 -8.31 -8.15
CA ALA A 14 -1.30 -8.75 -9.23
C ALA A 14 0.05 -9.24 -8.69
N VAL A 15 0.61 -8.56 -7.67
CA VAL A 15 1.83 -8.99 -6.98
C VAL A 15 1.67 -10.35 -6.31
N VAL A 16 0.53 -10.57 -5.64
CA VAL A 16 0.24 -11.85 -4.98
C VAL A 16 0.07 -12.98 -6.01
N VAL A 17 -0.66 -12.74 -7.10
CA VAL A 17 -0.85 -13.74 -8.17
C VAL A 17 0.48 -14.06 -8.85
N PHE A 18 1.31 -13.05 -9.14
CA PHE A 18 2.62 -13.25 -9.73
C PHE A 18 3.48 -14.22 -8.89
N GLU A 19 3.53 -14.01 -7.58
CA GLU A 19 4.31 -14.87 -6.68
C GLU A 19 3.73 -16.29 -6.63
N LEU A 20 2.41 -16.44 -6.57
CA LEU A 20 1.74 -17.74 -6.52
C LEU A 20 2.03 -18.56 -7.79
N VAL A 21 1.88 -17.92 -8.95
CA VAL A 21 2.13 -18.54 -10.26
C VAL A 21 3.61 -18.88 -10.42
N SER A 22 4.52 -18.02 -9.96
CA SER A 22 5.96 -18.27 -9.95
C SER A 22 6.34 -19.49 -9.11
N LYS A 23 5.77 -19.63 -7.91
CA LYS A 23 5.96 -20.80 -7.06
C LYS A 23 5.44 -22.08 -7.72
N ASN A 24 4.25 -22.03 -8.31
CA ASN A 24 3.66 -23.19 -8.98
C ASN A 24 4.50 -23.63 -10.17
N ALA A 25 4.90 -22.70 -11.04
CA ALA A 25 5.77 -22.99 -12.19
C ALA A 25 7.09 -23.66 -11.75
N THR A 26 7.71 -23.14 -10.67
CA THR A 26 8.93 -23.73 -10.10
C THR A 26 8.68 -25.15 -9.57
N SER A 27 7.56 -25.36 -8.87
CA SER A 27 7.16 -26.69 -8.40
C SER A 27 6.97 -27.68 -9.56
N MET A 28 6.31 -27.25 -10.64
CA MET A 28 6.11 -28.07 -11.82
C MET A 28 7.41 -28.44 -12.52
N ILE A 29 8.36 -27.50 -12.64
CA ILE A 29 9.70 -27.79 -13.19
C ILE A 29 10.40 -28.87 -12.37
N ASN A 30 10.33 -28.78 -11.04
CA ASN A 30 11.03 -29.71 -10.15
C ASN A 30 10.37 -31.09 -10.07
N GLN A 31 9.05 -31.19 -10.29
CA GLN A 31 8.28 -32.44 -10.15
C GLN A 31 7.92 -33.09 -11.48
N ALA A 32 8.20 -32.45 -12.61
CA ALA A 32 7.81 -32.96 -13.92
C ALA A 32 8.52 -34.27 -14.26
N VAL A 33 7.73 -35.34 -14.34
CA VAL A 33 8.18 -36.66 -14.83
C VAL A 33 8.27 -36.67 -16.36
N ALA A 34 7.40 -35.92 -17.04
CA ALA A 34 7.37 -35.80 -18.49
C ALA A 34 8.18 -34.59 -18.98
N ARG A 35 9.08 -34.83 -19.94
CA ARG A 35 9.97 -33.80 -20.52
C ARG A 35 9.20 -32.60 -21.08
N TYR A 36 8.12 -32.83 -21.82
CA TYR A 36 7.32 -31.75 -22.40
C TYR A 36 6.66 -30.83 -21.35
N THR A 37 6.28 -31.39 -20.20
CA THR A 37 5.73 -30.60 -19.08
C THR A 37 6.82 -29.71 -18.45
N ALA A 38 8.03 -30.25 -18.29
CA ALA A 38 9.17 -29.48 -17.80
C ALA A 38 9.57 -28.35 -18.76
N ASP A 39 9.62 -28.65 -20.07
CA ASP A 39 9.97 -27.67 -21.11
C ASP A 39 8.94 -26.53 -21.18
N PHE A 40 7.64 -26.86 -21.12
CA PHE A 40 6.58 -25.86 -21.05
C PHE A 40 6.67 -25.00 -19.79
N ALA A 41 6.79 -25.61 -18.61
CA ALA A 41 6.87 -24.87 -17.35
C ALA A 41 8.09 -23.95 -17.30
N THR A 42 9.21 -24.38 -17.87
CA THR A 42 10.44 -23.57 -18.01
C THR A 42 10.22 -22.39 -18.95
N ALA A 43 9.62 -22.61 -20.12
CA ALA A 43 9.30 -21.53 -21.05
C ALA A 43 8.31 -20.52 -20.45
N PHE A 44 7.30 -21.02 -19.72
CA PHE A 44 6.34 -20.21 -19.01
C PHE A 44 7.00 -19.38 -17.90
N LYS A 45 7.82 -19.98 -17.04
CA LYS A 45 8.57 -19.26 -15.99
C LYS A 45 9.47 -18.19 -16.58
N LYS A 46 10.17 -18.49 -17.68
CA LYS A 46 11.01 -17.52 -18.40
C LYS A 46 10.20 -16.32 -18.90
N LYS A 47 8.97 -16.53 -19.37
CA LYS A 47 8.06 -15.44 -19.76
C LYS A 47 7.54 -14.67 -18.56
N LEU A 48 7.21 -15.35 -17.48
CA LEU A 48 6.77 -14.73 -16.24
C LEU A 48 7.86 -13.83 -15.65
N ASP A 49 9.12 -14.24 -15.69
CA ASP A 49 10.26 -13.47 -15.19
C ASP A 49 10.47 -12.14 -15.92
N GLN A 50 9.92 -11.98 -17.13
CA GLN A 50 9.92 -10.70 -17.84
C GLN A 50 9.06 -9.64 -17.12
N TYR A 51 8.13 -10.07 -16.25
CA TYR A 51 7.28 -9.20 -15.44
C TYR A 51 7.86 -8.91 -14.05
N ASP A 52 9.00 -9.49 -13.68
CA ASP A 52 9.60 -9.32 -12.35
C ASP A 52 9.90 -7.84 -12.03
N SER A 53 10.38 -7.08 -13.00
CA SER A 53 10.64 -5.65 -12.83
C SER A 53 9.36 -4.82 -12.63
N LEU A 54 8.23 -5.25 -13.19
CA LEU A 54 6.94 -4.57 -13.04
C LEU A 54 6.36 -4.79 -11.65
N VAL A 55 6.46 -6.01 -11.11
CA VAL A 55 5.98 -6.29 -9.75
C VAL A 55 6.89 -5.72 -8.67
N LYS A 56 8.13 -5.35 -9.02
CA LYS A 56 9.07 -4.61 -8.16
C LYS A 56 9.05 -3.10 -8.40
N SER A 57 8.15 -2.58 -9.24
CA SER A 57 8.05 -1.14 -9.44
C SER A 57 7.64 -0.42 -8.15
N ARG A 58 7.88 0.88 -8.09
CA ARG A 58 7.53 1.70 -6.92
C ARG A 58 6.04 1.63 -6.62
N GLU A 59 5.21 1.67 -7.67
CA GLU A 59 3.76 1.56 -7.61
C GLU A 59 3.32 0.20 -7.07
N ALA A 60 3.98 -0.88 -7.50
CA ALA A 60 3.72 -2.22 -7.00
C ALA A 60 4.12 -2.39 -5.53
N GLN A 61 5.23 -1.79 -5.12
CA GLN A 61 5.66 -1.79 -3.71
C GLN A 61 4.67 -1.03 -2.83
N ILE A 62 4.19 0.15 -3.26
CA ILE A 62 3.15 0.90 -2.56
C ILE A 62 1.85 0.09 -2.53
N ALA A 63 1.44 -0.52 -3.65
CA ALA A 63 0.26 -1.36 -3.70
C ALA A 63 0.35 -2.56 -2.76
N ALA A 64 1.51 -3.21 -2.69
CA ALA A 64 1.76 -4.33 -1.79
C ALA A 64 1.77 -3.92 -0.31
N MET A 65 2.22 -2.70 0.02
CA MET A 65 2.14 -2.16 1.38
C MET A 65 0.69 -1.89 1.80
N LEU A 66 -0.14 -1.43 0.87
CA LEU A 66 -1.55 -1.10 1.12
C LEU A 66 -2.47 -2.34 1.11
N ASP A 67 -2.09 -3.41 0.40
CA ASP A 67 -2.88 -4.65 0.34
C ASP A 67 -2.52 -5.61 1.50
N PRO A 68 -3.47 -5.92 2.42
CA PRO A 68 -3.22 -6.85 3.52
C PRO A 68 -2.74 -8.23 3.08
N ARG A 69 -3.18 -8.69 1.90
CA ARG A 69 -2.85 -10.02 1.36
C ARG A 69 -1.40 -10.09 0.86
N ALA A 70 -0.83 -8.96 0.48
CA ALA A 70 0.54 -8.85 -0.01
C ALA A 70 1.57 -8.61 1.10
N LYS A 71 1.14 -8.36 2.35
CA LYS A 71 2.04 -8.07 3.48
C LYS A 71 3.13 -9.12 3.68
N THR A 72 2.80 -10.41 3.53
CA THR A 72 3.75 -11.51 3.68
C THR A 72 4.77 -11.58 2.54
N LEU A 73 4.51 -10.90 1.43
CA LEU A 73 5.35 -10.85 0.24
C LEU A 73 6.26 -9.61 0.20
N LEU A 74 6.08 -8.65 1.11
CA LEU A 74 6.86 -7.42 1.14
C LEU A 74 8.38 -7.67 1.10
N PRO A 75 8.96 -8.63 1.85
CA PRO A 75 10.41 -8.89 1.78
C PRO A 75 10.92 -9.35 0.41
N LYS A 76 10.03 -9.86 -0.46
CA LYS A 76 10.38 -10.32 -1.81
C LYS A 76 10.26 -9.22 -2.86
N VAL A 77 9.40 -8.24 -2.59
CA VAL A 77 8.98 -7.21 -3.53
C VAL A 77 9.70 -5.88 -3.25
N MET A 78 10.09 -5.67 -2.00
CA MET A 78 10.70 -4.44 -1.49
C MET A 78 11.88 -4.78 -0.58
N ALA A 79 13.06 -4.28 -0.93
CA ALA A 79 14.26 -4.45 -0.12
C ALA A 79 14.34 -3.45 1.04
N ASP A 80 13.87 -2.22 0.80
CA ASP A 80 13.87 -1.13 1.78
C ASP A 80 12.60 -0.27 1.61
N ILE A 81 11.99 0.07 2.73
CA ILE A 81 10.77 0.89 2.82
C ILE A 81 11.07 2.39 2.86
N ALA A 82 12.27 2.80 3.30
CA ALA A 82 12.65 4.20 3.43
C ALA A 82 12.49 5.01 2.12
N PRO A 83 12.99 4.56 0.95
CA PRO A 83 12.82 5.31 -0.30
C PRO A 83 11.37 5.42 -0.76
N ILE A 84 10.54 4.42 -0.45
CA ILE A 84 9.10 4.44 -0.76
C ILE A 84 8.37 5.45 0.11
N ARG A 85 8.69 5.47 1.41
CA ARG A 85 8.14 6.45 2.35
C ARG A 85 8.51 7.88 1.94
N GLN A 86 9.77 8.12 1.59
CA GLN A 86 10.21 9.45 1.17
C GLN A 86 9.48 9.90 -0.09
N TYR A 87 9.37 9.03 -1.10
CA TYR A 87 8.60 9.33 -2.30
C TYR A 87 7.14 9.69 -2.01
N VAL A 88 6.50 8.97 -1.09
CA VAL A 88 5.11 9.26 -0.69
C VAL A 88 4.98 10.65 -0.07
N ILE A 89 5.95 11.04 0.75
CA ILE A 89 6.00 12.36 1.38
C ILE A 89 6.23 13.44 0.32
N ASP A 90 7.22 13.26 -0.55
CA ASP A 90 7.56 14.24 -1.59
C ASP A 90 6.38 14.49 -2.54
N GLU A 91 5.68 13.41 -2.95
CA GLU A 91 4.51 13.53 -3.83
C GLU A 91 3.33 14.23 -3.10
N TYR A 92 3.11 13.92 -1.83
CA TYR A 92 2.12 14.61 -1.00
C TYR A 92 2.43 16.11 -0.86
N GLU A 93 3.69 16.47 -0.58
CA GLU A 93 4.10 17.87 -0.49
C GLU A 93 3.93 18.61 -1.82
N ALA A 94 4.30 17.97 -2.94
CA ALA A 94 4.16 18.58 -4.26
C ALA A 94 2.69 18.80 -4.66
N GLU A 95 1.82 17.81 -4.46
CA GLU A 95 0.44 17.86 -4.95
C GLU A 95 -0.54 18.50 -3.96
N TYR A 96 -0.34 18.30 -2.66
CA TYR A 96 -1.31 18.68 -1.63
C TYR A 96 -0.91 19.94 -0.88
N ARG A 97 0.34 20.06 -0.40
CA ARG A 97 0.76 21.19 0.45
C ARG A 97 0.54 22.54 -0.24
N VAL A 98 0.98 22.67 -1.49
CA VAL A 98 0.83 23.92 -2.26
C VAL A 98 -0.64 24.31 -2.45
N ARG A 99 -1.54 23.34 -2.67
CA ARG A 99 -2.98 23.59 -2.88
C ARG A 99 -3.72 23.86 -1.57
N PHE A 100 -3.30 23.21 -0.50
CA PHE A 100 -3.91 23.35 0.82
C PHE A 100 -3.51 24.67 1.48
N GLU A 101 -2.21 25.04 1.43
CA GLU A 101 -1.71 26.31 1.96
C GLU A 101 -2.31 27.52 1.20
N SER A 102 -2.50 27.41 -0.13
CA SER A 102 -3.17 28.45 -0.92
C SER A 102 -4.68 28.57 -0.66
N GLN A 103 -5.37 27.46 -0.36
CA GLN A 103 -6.76 27.52 0.11
C GLN A 103 -6.88 28.14 1.50
N GLN A 104 -5.96 27.87 2.43
CA GLN A 104 -6.02 28.47 3.77
C GLN A 104 -5.85 30.01 3.72
N GLN A 105 -4.95 30.54 2.88
CA GLN A 105 -4.79 32.00 2.74
C GLN A 105 -6.03 32.70 2.14
N GLY A 106 -6.80 32.02 1.28
CA GLY A 106 -8.06 32.54 0.76
C GLY A 106 -9.23 32.46 1.74
N THR A 107 -9.17 31.54 2.71
CA THR A 107 -10.29 31.29 3.65
C THR A 107 -10.16 32.13 4.93
N SER A 108 -8.94 32.45 5.37
CA SER A 108 -8.71 33.29 6.57
C SER A 108 -9.31 34.69 6.50
N ALA A 109 -9.59 35.23 5.31
CA ALA A 109 -10.25 36.53 5.17
C ALA A 109 -11.78 36.48 5.33
N SER A 110 -12.42 35.31 5.18
CA SER A 110 -13.89 35.19 5.09
C SER A 110 -14.55 34.39 6.23
N THR A 111 -13.80 33.70 7.09
CA THR A 111 -14.38 32.76 8.10
C THR A 111 -14.13 33.12 9.56
N LEU A 112 -13.58 34.31 9.85
CA LEU A 112 -13.23 34.75 11.22
C LEU A 112 -14.43 34.88 12.21
N ASN A 113 -15.68 34.60 11.80
CA ASN A 113 -16.86 34.76 12.64
C ASN A 113 -17.69 33.48 12.86
N GLN A 114 -17.33 32.31 12.32
CA GLN A 114 -18.15 31.08 12.48
C GLN A 114 -17.40 29.80 12.86
N GLN A 115 -16.06 29.74 12.78
CA GLN A 115 -15.30 28.48 12.93
C GLN A 115 -15.00 28.03 14.37
N ASP A 116 -15.08 28.90 15.38
CA ASP A 116 -14.70 28.55 16.76
C ASP A 116 -15.58 27.45 17.40
N THR A 117 -16.77 27.18 16.86
CA THR A 117 -17.70 26.20 17.44
C THR A 117 -17.55 24.80 16.83
N GLU A 118 -17.16 24.69 15.56
CA GLU A 118 -17.09 23.42 14.84
C GLU A 118 -15.71 22.73 14.95
N GLU A 119 -14.63 23.49 15.01
CA GLU A 119 -13.28 22.93 15.14
C GLU A 119 -13.05 22.30 16.53
N VAL A 120 -13.66 22.88 17.58
CA VAL A 120 -13.71 22.31 18.93
C VAL A 120 -14.52 21.00 18.95
N ALA A 121 -15.54 20.86 18.10
CA ALA A 121 -16.34 19.65 18.02
C ALA A 121 -15.57 18.50 17.33
N LEU A 122 -14.87 18.79 16.22
CA LEU A 122 -14.09 17.79 15.49
C LEU A 122 -12.87 17.30 16.29
N GLY A 123 -12.19 18.22 16.98
CA GLY A 123 -11.07 17.88 17.88
C GLY A 123 -11.51 16.96 19.03
N LYS A 124 -12.69 17.20 19.61
CA LYS A 124 -13.27 16.33 20.66
C LYS A 124 -13.65 14.95 20.14
N VAL A 125 -14.13 14.84 18.90
CA VAL A 125 -14.47 13.54 18.28
C VAL A 125 -13.21 12.70 18.02
N MET A 126 -12.14 13.29 17.46
CA MET A 126 -10.87 12.57 17.25
C MET A 126 -10.21 12.16 18.57
N GLN A 127 -10.27 13.01 19.59
CA GLN A 127 -9.74 12.70 20.91
C GLN A 127 -10.52 11.55 21.57
N SER A 128 -11.85 11.53 21.41
CA SER A 128 -12.70 10.44 21.90
C SER A 128 -12.43 9.12 21.17
N PHE A 129 -12.14 9.17 19.87
CA PHE A 129 -11.81 7.98 19.07
C PHE A 129 -10.46 7.38 19.47
N MET A 130 -9.47 8.22 19.75
CA MET A 130 -8.15 7.78 20.24
C MET A 130 -8.26 7.17 21.64
N GLN A 131 -9.01 7.79 22.55
CA GLN A 131 -9.24 7.23 23.88
C GLN A 131 -10.01 5.91 23.85
N PHE A 132 -11.00 5.76 22.96
CA PHE A 132 -11.73 4.50 22.78
C PHE A 132 -10.77 3.36 22.38
N ASN A 133 -9.95 3.57 21.35
CA ASN A 133 -8.98 2.58 20.88
C ASN A 133 -7.91 2.22 21.93
N GLU A 134 -7.48 3.20 22.72
CA GLU A 134 -6.50 2.94 23.78
C GLU A 134 -7.12 2.13 24.94
N THR A 135 -8.40 2.33 25.21
CA THR A 135 -9.14 1.61 26.26
C THR A 135 -9.47 0.17 25.84
N THR A 136 -9.85 -0.06 24.58
CA THR A 136 -10.04 -1.42 24.04
C THR A 136 -8.73 -2.20 24.00
N ALA A 137 -7.62 -1.57 23.60
CA ALA A 137 -6.30 -2.21 23.63
C ALA A 137 -5.88 -2.62 25.05
N LYS A 138 -6.17 -1.79 26.06
CA LYS A 138 -5.87 -2.10 27.48
C LYS A 138 -6.80 -3.20 28.04
N LEU A 139 -8.05 -3.27 27.60
CA LEU A 139 -9.00 -4.31 28.04
C LEU A 139 -8.69 -5.69 27.43
N GLU A 140 -8.20 -5.74 26.19
CA GLU A 140 -7.73 -6.98 25.56
C GLU A 140 -6.42 -7.49 26.19
N ALA A 141 -5.52 -6.58 26.56
CA ALA A 141 -4.27 -6.93 27.25
C ALA A 141 -4.49 -7.45 28.68
N ALA A 142 -5.56 -7.01 29.37
CA ALA A 142 -5.88 -7.44 30.73
C ALA A 142 -6.65 -8.79 30.82
N LYS A 143 -7.02 -9.37 29.67
CA LYS A 143 -7.68 -10.69 29.57
C LYS A 143 -6.72 -11.83 29.20
N SER A 144 -5.42 -11.53 29.07
CA SER A 144 -4.34 -12.51 28.91
C SER A 144 -3.50 -12.61 30.17
#